data_AF-A0A6A4Q1K7-F1
#
_entry.id   AF-A0A6A4Q1K7-F1
#
_cell.length_a   1.000
_cell.length_b   1.000
_cell.length_c   1.000
_cell.angle_alpha   90.00
_cell.angle_beta   90.00
_cell.angle_gamma   90.00
#
_symmetry.space_group_name_H-M   'P 1'
#
loop_
_entity.id
_entity.type
_entity.pdbx_description
1 polymer ?
#
loop_
_entity_poly.entity_id
_entity_poly.type
_entity_poly.pdbx_seq_one_letter_code
_entity_poly.pdbx_strand_id
1 'polypeptide(L)'
;MVHHRFLLITYPIVLVNTIDDIRMIPIGPLIPSAFLDGKDHNDTSFGGDIIHGITNDYVTWLDSKPKLSVVYVSFGSLAVLTNGGNSNIVKWCSHNSFNY
;
A
#
# COMPACT_ATOMS: atom_id res chain seq x y z
N MET A 1 -5.74 22.11 -40.00
CA MET A 1 -5.10 22.58 -38.75
C MET A 1 -5.67 21.84 -37.54
N VAL A 2 -5.53 20.50 -37.47
CA VAL A 2 -5.85 19.70 -36.27
C VAL A 2 -5.03 18.40 -36.35
N HIS A 3 -3.71 18.45 -36.22
CA HIS A 3 -2.91 17.22 -36.23
C HIS A 3 -1.65 17.28 -35.35
N HIS A 4 -1.50 18.31 -34.52
CA HIS A 4 -0.28 18.54 -33.75
C HIS A 4 -0.42 18.34 -32.24
N ARG A 5 -1.59 17.88 -31.75
CA ARG A 5 -1.88 17.74 -30.30
C ARG A 5 -2.10 16.31 -29.82
N PHE A 6 -2.06 15.32 -30.70
CA PHE A 6 -2.26 13.91 -30.32
C PHE A 6 -0.94 13.18 -29.97
N LEU A 7 0.20 13.81 -30.25
CA LEU A 7 1.53 13.22 -30.14
C LEU A 7 2.15 13.32 -28.72
N LEU A 8 1.40 13.76 -27.71
CA LEU A 8 1.94 13.90 -26.34
C LEU A 8 1.45 12.80 -25.39
N ILE A 9 0.41 12.05 -25.77
CA ILE A 9 -0.24 11.07 -24.87
C ILE A 9 0.40 9.68 -25.01
N THR A 10 0.88 9.33 -26.21
CA THR A 10 1.53 8.04 -26.51
C THR A 10 3.03 8.00 -26.16
N TYR A 11 3.62 9.13 -25.78
CA TYR A 11 5.06 9.31 -25.65
C TYR A 11 5.66 9.32 -24.23
N PRO A 12 4.95 9.08 -23.10
CA PRO A 12 5.66 9.02 -21.82
C PRO A 12 6.60 7.81 -21.75
N ILE A 13 6.20 6.68 -22.35
CA ILE A 13 7.00 5.44 -22.36
C ILE A 13 8.18 5.55 -23.34
N VAL A 14 7.97 6.17 -24.51
CA VAL A 14 9.03 6.35 -25.52
C VAL A 14 10.06 7.38 -25.07
N LEU A 15 9.65 8.45 -24.39
CA LEU A 15 10.55 9.49 -23.89
C LEU A 15 11.55 8.97 -22.86
N VAL A 16 11.12 8.10 -21.95
CA VAL A 16 11.99 7.50 -20.91
C VAL A 16 13.11 6.67 -21.53
N ASN A 17 12.87 6.01 -22.66
CA ASN A 17 13.87 5.17 -23.36
C ASN A 17 14.86 5.97 -24.22
N THR A 18 14.71 7.29 -24.35
CA THR A 18 15.58 8.15 -25.18
C THR A 18 16.63 8.93 -24.40
N ILE A 19 16.70 8.75 -23.08
CA ILE A 19 17.60 9.49 -22.21
C ILE A 19 18.69 8.51 -21.74
N ASP A 20 19.86 8.60 -22.35
CA ASP A 20 20.98 7.68 -22.09
C ASP A 20 21.60 7.87 -20.69
N ASP A 21 21.34 9.00 -20.01
CA ASP A 21 21.93 9.32 -18.71
C ASP A 21 20.93 10.07 -17.79
N ILE A 22 20.00 9.31 -17.18
CA ILE A 22 19.18 9.80 -16.07
C ILE A 22 19.83 9.38 -14.76
N ARG A 23 20.33 10.36 -13.99
CA ARG A 23 20.76 10.12 -12.60
C ARG A 23 19.54 9.94 -11.71
N MET A 24 19.18 8.69 -11.43
CA MET A 24 18.14 8.34 -10.46
C MET A 24 18.75 8.24 -9.05
N ILE A 25 18.16 8.96 -8.09
CA ILE A 25 18.53 8.88 -6.68
C ILE A 25 17.35 8.27 -5.92
N PRO A 26 17.48 7.08 -5.30
CA PRO A 26 16.43 6.54 -4.47
C PRO A 26 16.32 7.39 -3.19
N ILE A 27 15.12 7.90 -2.91
CA ILE A 27 14.80 8.68 -1.70
C ILE A 27 13.97 7.87 -0.68
N GLY A 28 13.87 6.56 -0.87
CA GLY A 28 13.10 5.69 0.02
C GLY A 28 13.84 5.37 1.34
N PRO A 29 13.12 4.85 2.35
CA PRO A 29 11.70 4.49 2.35
C PRO A 29 10.77 5.66 2.73
N LEU A 30 9.55 5.69 2.16
CA LEU A 30 8.51 6.69 2.47
C LEU A 30 7.67 6.27 3.70
N ILE A 31 8.37 5.90 4.78
CA ILE A 31 7.74 5.57 6.07
C ILE A 31 7.82 6.82 6.95
N PRO A 32 6.73 7.24 7.62
CA PRO A 32 6.75 8.42 8.46
C PRO A 32 7.85 8.34 9.51
N SER A 33 8.55 9.45 9.73
CA SER A 33 9.72 9.54 10.61
C SER A 33 9.41 9.06 12.02
N ALA A 34 8.21 9.31 12.56
CA ALA A 34 7.81 8.85 13.89
C ALA A 34 7.91 7.32 14.07
N PHE A 35 7.85 6.53 12.99
CA PHE A 35 7.95 5.08 13.02
C PHE A 35 9.30 4.53 12.55
N LEU A 36 10.09 5.32 11.82
CA LEU A 36 11.35 4.87 11.22
C LEU A 36 12.58 5.32 12.02
N ASP A 37 12.81 6.63 12.12
CA ASP A 37 14.02 7.21 12.70
C ASP A 37 13.76 8.16 13.88
N GLY A 38 12.49 8.46 14.17
CA GLY A 38 12.06 9.28 15.30
C GLY A 38 12.52 10.74 15.26
N LYS A 39 13.02 11.24 14.13
CA LYS A 39 13.53 12.62 14.06
C LYS A 39 12.43 13.67 14.03
N ASP A 40 11.31 13.35 13.39
CA ASP A 40 10.10 14.15 13.39
C ASP A 40 8.94 13.36 14.01
N HIS A 41 8.62 13.68 15.27
CA HIS A 41 7.51 13.06 15.98
C HIS A 41 6.13 13.48 15.46
N ASN A 42 6.03 14.55 14.66
CA ASN A 42 4.76 14.99 14.08
C ASN A 42 4.43 14.23 12.79
N ASP A 43 5.45 13.67 12.14
CA ASP A 43 5.29 12.83 10.95
C ASP A 43 4.79 11.43 11.33
N THR A 44 3.48 11.34 11.59
CA THR A 44 2.78 10.18 12.15
C THR A 44 1.86 9.46 11.15
N SER A 45 1.80 9.91 9.90
CA SER A 45 0.87 9.36 8.91
C SER A 45 1.45 9.44 7.49
N PHE A 46 0.96 8.58 6.60
CA PHE A 46 1.41 8.56 5.21
C PHE A 46 0.85 9.72 4.37
N GLY A 47 -0.14 10.47 4.86
CA GLY A 47 -0.69 11.68 4.24
C GLY A 47 -1.44 11.49 2.90
N GLY A 48 -1.44 10.28 2.33
CA GLY A 48 -2.05 9.95 1.04
C GLY A 48 -3.27 9.03 1.14
N ASP A 49 -3.89 8.92 2.32
CA ASP A 49 -4.99 7.99 2.56
C ASP A 49 -6.28 8.45 1.84
N ILE A 50 -6.71 7.68 0.85
CA ILE A 50 -7.93 7.94 0.07
C ILE A 50 -9.17 7.40 0.80
N ILE A 51 -9.00 6.37 1.63
CA ILE A 51 -10.08 5.72 2.39
C ILE A 51 -10.27 6.45 3.72
N HIS A 52 -11.41 7.14 3.85
CA HIS A 52 -11.77 7.89 5.06
C HIS A 52 -12.82 7.14 5.90
N GLY A 53 -12.86 7.40 7.21
CA GLY A 53 -13.94 6.92 8.08
C GLY A 53 -13.70 5.57 8.77
N ILE A 54 -12.46 5.08 8.80
CA ILE A 54 -12.09 3.94 9.64
C ILE A 54 -12.00 4.44 11.09
N THR A 55 -12.75 3.82 12.00
CA THR A 55 -12.66 4.11 13.44
C THR A 55 -11.41 3.44 14.01
N ASN A 56 -10.80 4.06 15.02
CA ASN A 56 -9.62 3.50 15.71
C ASN A 56 -9.97 2.35 16.67
N ASP A 57 -11.20 1.83 16.62
CA ASP A 57 -11.68 0.79 17.54
C ASP A 57 -10.92 -0.53 17.37
N TYR A 58 -10.34 -0.78 16.19
CA TYR A 58 -9.51 -1.95 15.94
C TYR A 58 -8.21 -1.95 16.74
N VAL A 59 -7.66 -0.77 17.09
CA VAL A 59 -6.45 -0.65 17.92
C VAL A 59 -6.74 -1.15 19.33
N THR A 60 -7.84 -0.67 19.93
CA THR A 60 -8.30 -1.17 21.24
C THR A 60 -8.58 -2.67 21.23
N TRP A 61 -9.15 -3.18 20.13
CA TRP A 61 -9.34 -4.63 19.96
C TRP A 61 -8.01 -5.39 19.87
N LEU A 62 -7.02 -4.88 19.12
CA LEU A 62 -5.68 -5.47 19.02
C LEU A 62 -4.98 -5.52 20.38
N ASP A 63 -5.03 -4.43 21.14
CA ASP A 63 -4.43 -4.32 22.48
C ASP A 63 -5.03 -5.30 23.49
N SER A 64 -6.28 -5.75 23.26
CA SER A 64 -6.94 -6.75 24.11
C SER A 64 -6.47 -8.19 23.88
N LYS A 65 -5.70 -8.45 22.82
CA LYS A 65 -5.27 -9.82 22.45
C LYS A 65 -3.92 -10.16 23.09
N PRO A 66 -3.67 -11.44 23.40
CA PRO A 66 -2.33 -11.88 23.78
C PRO A 66 -1.28 -11.49 22.74
N LYS A 67 -0.05 -11.26 23.20
CA LYS A 67 1.07 -10.95 22.30
C LYS A 67 1.23 -12.08 21.29
N LEU A 68 1.49 -11.72 20.03
CA LEU A 68 1.72 -12.65 18.92
C LEU A 68 0.53 -13.57 18.57
N SER A 69 -0.69 -13.28 19.03
CA SER A 69 -1.86 -14.12 18.76
C SER A 69 -2.75 -13.66 17.60
N VAL A 70 -2.41 -12.55 16.94
CA VAL A 70 -3.22 -11.95 15.87
C VAL A 70 -2.47 -11.99 14.55
N VAL A 71 -3.16 -12.42 13.50
CA VAL A 71 -2.64 -12.40 12.13
C VAL A 71 -3.21 -11.20 11.39
N TYR A 72 -2.35 -10.32 10.90
CA TYR A 72 -2.74 -9.23 10.02
C TYR A 72 -2.78 -9.71 8.57
N VAL A 73 -3.88 -9.45 7.86
CA VAL A 73 -4.06 -9.78 6.44
C VAL A 73 -4.55 -8.55 5.70
N SER A 74 -3.85 -8.15 4.64
CA SER A 74 -4.22 -7.03 3.77
C SER A 74 -3.85 -7.34 2.32
N PHE A 75 -4.72 -6.95 1.39
CA PHE A 75 -4.52 -7.13 -0.05
C PHE A 75 -4.12 -5.83 -0.77
N GLY A 76 -3.91 -4.75 -0.01
CA GLY A 76 -3.77 -3.40 -0.56
C GLY A 76 -5.08 -2.85 -1.14
N SER A 77 -5.06 -1.58 -1.55
CA SER A 77 -6.26 -0.86 -2.00
C SER A 77 -6.72 -1.19 -3.43
N LEU A 78 -5.86 -1.80 -4.25
CA LEU A 78 -6.09 -2.01 -5.68
C LEU A 78 -6.43 -3.46 -6.05
N ALA A 79 -6.22 -4.42 -5.15
CA ALA A 79 -6.46 -5.82 -5.45
C ALA A 79 -7.97 -6.13 -5.51
N VAL A 80 -8.40 -6.74 -6.62
CA VAL A 80 -9.78 -7.25 -6.78
C VAL A 80 -9.76 -8.75 -6.63
N LEU A 81 -10.44 -9.24 -5.59
CA LEU A 81 -10.61 -10.67 -5.34
C LEU A 81 -11.84 -11.16 -6.13
N THR A 82 -11.68 -12.13 -7.03
CA THR A 82 -12.77 -12.69 -7.87
C THR A 82 -13.41 -13.93 -7.25
N ASN A 83 -14.74 -14.09 -7.37
CA ASN A 83 -15.54 -15.06 -6.60
C ASN A 83 -15.08 -16.54 -6.65
N GLY A 84 -14.34 -16.95 -7.69
CA GLY A 84 -13.72 -18.29 -7.74
C GLY A 84 -12.55 -18.47 -6.76
N GLY A 85 -11.84 -17.39 -6.43
CA GLY A 85 -10.69 -17.31 -5.51
C GLY A 85 -11.00 -16.76 -4.11
N ASN A 86 -12.19 -16.21 -3.89
CA ASN A 86 -12.57 -15.52 -2.64
C ASN A 86 -13.00 -16.49 -1.55
N SER A 87 -13.69 -17.57 -1.95
CA SER A 87 -14.22 -18.56 -1.00
C SER A 87 -13.11 -19.39 -0.34
N ASN A 88 -11.98 -19.58 -1.01
CA ASN A 88 -10.83 -20.33 -0.53
C ASN A 88 -9.93 -19.54 0.40
N ILE A 89 -9.76 -18.21 0.23
CA ILE A 89 -8.86 -17.45 1.12
C ILE A 89 -9.47 -17.29 2.52
N VAL A 90 -10.77 -16.99 2.60
CA VAL A 90 -11.50 -16.93 3.87
C VAL A 90 -11.58 -18.32 4.50
N LYS A 91 -11.83 -19.36 3.70
CA LYS A 91 -11.75 -20.75 4.19
C LYS A 91 -10.36 -21.13 4.68
N TRP A 92 -9.29 -20.69 4.01
CA TRP A 92 -7.92 -21.00 4.37
C TRP A 92 -7.53 -20.33 5.69
N CYS A 93 -7.88 -19.05 5.89
CA CYS A 93 -7.68 -18.35 7.15
C CYS A 93 -8.46 -19.00 8.31
N SER A 94 -9.65 -19.57 8.03
CA SER A 94 -10.47 -20.25 9.02
C SER A 94 -9.96 -21.66 9.37
N HIS A 95 -9.47 -22.42 8.39
CA HIS A 95 -8.98 -23.79 8.59
C HIS A 95 -7.58 -23.87 9.17
N ASN A 96 -6.69 -22.94 8.83
CA ASN A 96 -5.36 -22.88 9.42
C ASN A 96 -5.42 -22.11 10.73
N SER A 97 -6.12 -22.67 11.73
CA SER A 97 -6.04 -22.17 13.11
C SER A 97 -4.55 -22.21 13.49
N PHE A 98 -3.90 -21.06 13.38
CA PHE A 98 -2.47 -20.94 13.59
C PHE A 98 -2.25 -21.07 15.09
N ASN A 99 -1.92 -22.28 15.52
CA ASN A 99 -1.46 -22.53 16.86
C ASN A 99 -0.01 -22.05 16.91
N TYR A 100 0.18 -20.87 17.51
CA TYR A 100 1.49 -20.33 17.89
C TYR A 100 1.72 -20.59 19.38
#